data_AF-A0A927XN70-F1
#
_entry.id   AF-A0A927XN70-F1
#
_cell.length_a   1.000
_cell.length_b   1.000
_cell.length_c   1.000
_cell.angle_alpha   90.00
_cell.angle_beta   90.00
_cell.angle_gamma   90.00
#
_symmetry.space_group_name_H-M   'P 1'
#
loop_
_entity.id
_entity.type
_entity.pdbx_description
1 polymer ?
#
loop_
_entity_poly.entity_id
_entity_poly.type
_entity_poly.pdbx_seq_one_letter_code
_entity_poly.pdbx_strand_id
1 'polypeptide(L)'
;MPTRIETPFTNEHFAAFCQKMVGQPYWYGTTGNRATDSLLKRKTAQYPSHYPSSRIARYKKDIANGAIVCDCIGGCKAYAWTGGGEELLRALYSDESFSSKYGANGCPDKSANGMFSYAKSKGMPYGGMSTLPDLPGIALWKDGHVGYTIGNGKCVEWRSFSYGCVTTVISQRSFQSWYYLPFIDYGENQTVVRDLKRGMTGKDVTEMQKQLISAGYALPKYGADGDFGKETEDALKNFQADNGLKSDGVFGEATREALDALTKSEEEKEKPPVQETEDQKKIIIRSNGGNVNLRLGNGTEYEKVASAKNGETFSYIATAENGWNAVKGEKAVLWVSGEYSILEE
;
A
#
# COMPACT_ATOMS: atom_id res chain seq x y z
N MET A 1 6.58 -21.45 19.07
CA MET A 1 5.34 -20.73 18.72
C MET A 1 5.45 -20.30 17.27
N PRO A 2 4.41 -20.46 16.44
CA PRO A 2 4.43 -19.96 15.05
C PRO A 2 4.70 -18.45 15.03
N THR A 3 5.40 -17.99 14.00
CA THR A 3 5.64 -16.55 13.82
C THR A 3 4.33 -15.84 13.43
N ARG A 4 4.23 -14.52 13.63
CA ARG A 4 3.03 -13.76 13.22
C ARG A 4 2.73 -13.94 11.73
N ILE A 5 3.74 -13.96 10.86
CA ILE A 5 3.59 -14.16 9.41
C ILE A 5 3.03 -15.54 9.04
N GLU A 6 3.11 -16.53 9.93
CA GLU A 6 2.53 -17.88 9.77
C GLU A 6 1.20 -18.04 10.53
N THR A 7 0.73 -16.99 11.21
CA THR A 7 -0.48 -17.02 12.03
C THR A 7 -1.60 -16.29 11.29
N PRO A 8 -2.66 -16.98 10.84
CA PRO A 8 -3.78 -16.34 10.16
C PRO A 8 -4.35 -15.17 10.93
N PHE A 9 -4.85 -14.17 10.19
CA PHE A 9 -5.41 -12.93 10.71
C PHE A 9 -4.45 -11.97 11.40
N THR A 10 -3.14 -12.20 11.38
CA THR A 10 -2.17 -11.12 11.68
C THR A 10 -1.95 -10.22 10.46
N ASN A 11 -1.43 -9.01 10.70
CA ASN A 11 -1.07 -8.05 9.67
C ASN A 11 0.08 -8.54 8.78
N GLU A 12 1.07 -9.24 9.34
CA GLU A 12 2.17 -9.84 8.57
C GLU A 12 1.68 -10.97 7.68
N HIS A 13 0.82 -11.84 8.20
CA HIS A 13 0.24 -12.94 7.42
C HIS A 13 -0.65 -12.41 6.29
N PHE A 14 -1.46 -11.38 6.57
CA PHE A 14 -2.28 -10.74 5.56
C PHE A 14 -1.44 -10.11 4.43
N ALA A 15 -0.36 -9.40 4.78
CA ALA A 15 0.55 -8.84 3.78
C ALA A 15 1.24 -9.93 2.95
N ALA A 16 1.66 -11.04 3.57
CA ALA A 16 2.23 -12.19 2.87
C ALA A 16 1.22 -12.84 1.91
N PHE A 17 -0.05 -12.94 2.31
CA PHE A 17 -1.14 -13.35 1.43
C PHE A 17 -1.28 -12.41 0.24
N CYS A 18 -1.32 -11.09 0.46
CA CYS A 18 -1.42 -10.12 -0.62
C CYS A 18 -0.26 -10.26 -1.62
N GLN A 19 0.98 -10.46 -1.14
CA GLN A 19 2.14 -10.69 -2.01
C GLN A 19 1.96 -11.95 -2.88
N LYS A 20 1.46 -13.05 -2.33
CA LYS A 20 1.18 -14.29 -3.08
C LYS A 20 0.09 -14.14 -4.15
N MET A 21 -0.75 -13.12 -4.04
CA MET A 21 -1.80 -12.82 -5.02
C MET A 21 -1.31 -11.96 -6.20
N VAL A 22 -0.09 -11.42 -6.16
CA VAL A 22 0.47 -10.61 -7.25
C VAL A 22 0.49 -11.41 -8.56
N GLY A 23 0.07 -10.77 -9.64
CA GLY A 23 -0.10 -11.39 -10.96
C GLY A 23 -1.51 -11.93 -11.24
N GLN A 24 -2.35 -12.11 -10.22
CA GLN A 24 -3.73 -12.54 -10.43
C GLN A 24 -4.58 -11.45 -11.12
N PRO A 25 -5.56 -11.82 -11.98
CA PRO A 25 -6.36 -10.85 -12.72
C PRO A 25 -7.34 -10.05 -11.83
N TYR A 26 -7.75 -8.89 -12.35
CA TYR A 26 -8.77 -8.04 -11.74
C TYR A 26 -10.13 -8.28 -12.40
N TRP A 27 -11.14 -8.65 -11.61
CA TRP A 27 -12.54 -8.68 -12.04
C TRP A 27 -13.40 -7.86 -11.08
N TYR A 28 -14.10 -6.86 -11.60
CA TYR A 28 -14.93 -5.96 -10.78
C TYR A 28 -16.04 -6.73 -10.06
N GLY A 29 -16.16 -6.53 -8.75
CA GLY A 29 -17.18 -7.15 -7.91
C GLY A 29 -16.89 -8.61 -7.53
N THR A 30 -15.65 -9.08 -7.64
CA THR A 30 -15.23 -10.45 -7.26
C THR A 30 -14.37 -10.43 -6.01
N THR A 31 -14.39 -11.54 -5.26
CA THR A 31 -13.80 -11.62 -3.91
C THR A 31 -13.00 -12.92 -3.74
N GLY A 32 -12.07 -13.19 -4.66
CA GLY A 32 -11.27 -14.42 -4.64
C GLY A 32 -12.03 -15.58 -5.25
N ASN A 33 -12.67 -15.39 -6.39
CA ASN A 33 -13.44 -16.43 -7.05
C ASN A 33 -12.59 -17.10 -8.14
N ARG A 34 -12.77 -18.40 -8.38
CA ARG A 34 -12.25 -19.03 -9.60
C ARG A 34 -13.00 -18.50 -10.82
N ALA A 35 -12.26 -18.03 -11.83
CA ALA A 35 -12.83 -17.52 -13.06
C ALA A 35 -13.55 -18.65 -13.81
N THR A 36 -14.84 -18.45 -14.07
CA THR A 36 -15.67 -19.41 -14.81
C THR A 36 -16.64 -18.66 -15.74
N ASP A 37 -17.17 -19.36 -16.73
CA ASP A 37 -18.20 -18.79 -17.62
C ASP A 37 -19.47 -18.38 -16.86
N SER A 38 -19.85 -19.14 -15.85
CA SER A 38 -21.01 -18.83 -15.01
C SER A 38 -20.78 -17.57 -14.16
N LEU A 39 -19.56 -17.39 -13.64
CA LEU A 39 -19.17 -16.17 -12.93
C LEU A 39 -19.17 -14.97 -13.88
N LEU A 40 -18.57 -15.09 -15.07
CA LEU A 40 -18.52 -14.03 -16.07
C LEU A 40 -19.93 -13.57 -16.48
N LYS A 41 -20.82 -14.53 -16.77
CA LYS A 41 -22.22 -14.24 -17.12
C LYS A 41 -22.92 -13.46 -16.00
N ARG A 42 -22.76 -13.90 -14.75
CA ARG A 42 -23.36 -13.26 -13.58
C ARG A 42 -22.85 -11.84 -13.38
N LYS A 43 -21.54 -11.63 -13.46
CA LYS A 43 -20.92 -10.31 -13.26
C LYS A 43 -21.18 -9.35 -14.41
N THR A 44 -21.31 -9.85 -15.64
CA THR A 44 -21.75 -9.05 -16.80
C THR A 44 -23.17 -8.53 -16.61
N ALA A 45 -24.09 -9.37 -16.11
CA ALA A 45 -25.45 -8.93 -15.81
C ALA A 45 -25.51 -7.93 -14.63
N GLN A 46 -24.65 -8.13 -13.62
CA GLN A 46 -24.63 -7.29 -12.42
C GLN A 46 -23.96 -5.92 -12.67
N TYR A 47 -22.91 -5.88 -13.50
CA TYR A 47 -22.05 -4.71 -13.70
C TYR A 47 -21.69 -4.50 -15.18
N PRO A 48 -22.65 -4.28 -16.09
CA PRO A 48 -22.42 -4.31 -17.53
C PRO A 48 -21.34 -3.32 -18.02
N SER A 49 -21.20 -2.16 -17.37
CA SER A 49 -20.16 -1.15 -17.67
C SER A 49 -18.73 -1.66 -17.42
N HIS A 50 -18.55 -2.62 -16.51
CA HIS A 50 -17.24 -3.20 -16.20
C HIS A 50 -16.90 -4.41 -17.08
N TYR A 51 -17.89 -5.00 -17.75
CA TYR A 51 -17.76 -6.17 -18.61
C TYR A 51 -18.19 -5.90 -20.07
N PRO A 52 -17.71 -4.83 -20.73
CA PRO A 52 -18.03 -4.58 -22.13
C PRO A 52 -17.44 -5.66 -23.03
N SER A 53 -18.03 -5.83 -24.23
CA SER A 53 -17.61 -6.83 -25.22
C SER A 53 -16.11 -6.79 -25.54
N SER A 54 -15.48 -5.60 -25.48
CA SER A 54 -14.05 -5.40 -25.69
C SER A 54 -13.14 -6.12 -24.67
N ARG A 55 -13.67 -6.49 -23.49
CA ARG A 55 -12.92 -7.20 -22.43
C ARG A 55 -13.13 -8.71 -22.42
N ILE A 56 -14.15 -9.22 -23.13
CA ILE A 56 -14.59 -10.62 -23.05
C ILE A 56 -13.45 -11.60 -23.41
N ALA A 57 -12.64 -11.29 -24.43
CA ALA A 57 -11.52 -12.16 -24.83
C ALA A 57 -10.51 -12.36 -23.68
N ARG A 58 -10.22 -11.30 -22.91
CA ARG A 58 -9.34 -11.40 -21.74
C ARG A 58 -9.98 -12.23 -20.63
N TYR A 59 -11.27 -12.04 -20.34
CA TYR A 59 -11.97 -12.85 -19.35
C TYR A 59 -11.99 -14.33 -19.72
N LYS A 60 -12.16 -14.67 -20.99
CA LYS A 60 -12.07 -16.05 -21.48
C LYS A 60 -10.68 -16.64 -21.30
N LYS A 61 -9.61 -15.84 -21.49
CA LYS A 61 -8.24 -16.25 -21.19
C LYS A 61 -8.03 -16.49 -19.69
N ASP A 62 -8.54 -15.61 -18.84
CA ASP A 62 -8.45 -15.79 -17.38
C ASP A 62 -9.17 -17.08 -16.93
N ILE A 63 -10.33 -17.40 -17.53
CA ILE A 63 -11.08 -18.65 -17.30
C ILE A 63 -10.25 -19.87 -17.74
N ALA A 64 -9.70 -19.84 -18.96
CA ALA A 64 -8.89 -20.95 -19.48
C ALA A 64 -7.63 -21.22 -18.64
N ASN A 65 -7.10 -20.18 -17.99
CA ASN A 65 -5.96 -20.28 -17.08
C ASN A 65 -6.34 -20.70 -15.65
N GLY A 66 -7.63 -20.95 -15.37
CA GLY A 66 -8.11 -21.32 -14.03
C GLY A 66 -7.90 -20.21 -12.99
N ALA A 67 -7.79 -18.95 -13.41
CA ALA A 67 -7.33 -17.85 -12.58
C ALA A 67 -8.25 -17.57 -11.38
N ILE A 68 -7.66 -17.06 -10.30
CA ILE A 68 -8.39 -16.52 -9.16
C ILE A 68 -8.55 -15.01 -9.35
N VAL A 69 -9.76 -14.50 -9.21
CA VAL A 69 -10.08 -13.10 -9.51
C VAL A 69 -10.66 -12.36 -8.32
N CYS A 70 -10.14 -11.15 -8.09
CA CYS A 70 -10.64 -10.20 -7.10
C CYS A 70 -10.73 -8.79 -7.70
N ASP A 71 -11.52 -7.92 -7.07
CA ASP A 71 -11.27 -6.48 -7.12
C ASP A 71 -10.44 -5.99 -5.92
N CYS A 72 -10.24 -4.68 -5.80
CA CYS A 72 -9.42 -4.05 -4.76
C CYS A 72 -9.81 -4.48 -3.35
N ILE A 73 -11.07 -4.23 -2.96
CA ILE A 73 -11.59 -4.60 -1.64
C ILE A 73 -11.86 -6.12 -1.54
N GLY A 74 -12.08 -6.77 -2.68
CA GLY A 74 -12.22 -8.20 -2.82
C GLY A 74 -10.98 -8.95 -2.35
N GLY A 75 -9.80 -8.35 -2.38
CA GLY A 75 -8.57 -8.92 -1.84
C GLY A 75 -8.64 -9.24 -0.35
N CYS A 76 -9.00 -8.28 0.50
CA CYS A 76 -9.14 -8.55 1.94
C CYS A 76 -10.37 -9.41 2.26
N LYS A 77 -11.44 -9.33 1.47
CA LYS A 77 -12.61 -10.21 1.62
C LYS A 77 -12.25 -11.64 1.28
N ALA A 78 -11.50 -11.87 0.20
CA ALA A 78 -11.00 -13.18 -0.18
C ALA A 78 -10.16 -13.79 0.95
N TYR A 79 -9.23 -13.01 1.51
CA TYR A 79 -8.45 -13.42 2.68
C TYR A 79 -9.36 -13.86 3.84
N ALA A 80 -10.23 -12.97 4.30
CA ALA A 80 -11.03 -13.25 5.48
C ALA A 80 -12.06 -14.37 5.26
N TRP A 81 -12.67 -14.46 4.08
CA TRP A 81 -13.75 -15.42 3.81
C TRP A 81 -13.27 -16.84 3.51
N THR A 82 -11.96 -17.04 3.34
CA THR A 82 -11.31 -18.32 3.04
C THR A 82 -10.34 -18.77 4.14
N GLY A 83 -10.64 -18.38 5.40
CA GLY A 83 -9.87 -18.81 6.57
C GLY A 83 -8.48 -18.16 6.68
N GLY A 84 -8.38 -16.87 6.35
CA GLY A 84 -7.08 -16.19 6.28
C GLY A 84 -6.37 -16.44 4.95
N GLY A 85 -7.10 -16.73 3.87
CA GLY A 85 -6.52 -16.98 2.56
C GLY A 85 -5.98 -18.39 2.38
N GLU A 86 -5.94 -19.23 3.41
CA GLU A 86 -5.33 -20.56 3.34
C GLU A 86 -6.03 -21.47 2.34
N GLU A 87 -7.37 -21.47 2.30
CA GLU A 87 -8.10 -22.27 1.32
C GLU A 87 -7.92 -21.73 -0.10
N LEU A 88 -7.88 -20.40 -0.25
CA LEU A 88 -7.68 -19.76 -1.55
C LEU A 88 -6.27 -20.03 -2.09
N LEU A 89 -5.25 -19.92 -1.23
CA LEU A 89 -3.85 -20.17 -1.61
C LEU A 89 -3.65 -21.63 -2.00
N ARG A 90 -4.33 -22.59 -1.36
CA ARG A 90 -4.32 -24.00 -1.82
C ARG A 90 -4.88 -24.10 -3.24
N ALA A 91 -6.03 -23.47 -3.49
CA ALA A 91 -6.68 -23.47 -4.80
C ALA A 91 -5.95 -22.67 -5.90
N LEU A 92 -4.99 -21.79 -5.57
CA LEU A 92 -4.13 -21.13 -6.56
C LEU A 92 -3.19 -22.11 -7.25
N TYR A 93 -2.76 -23.15 -6.54
CA TYR A 93 -1.76 -24.11 -7.01
C TYR A 93 -2.36 -25.50 -7.26
N SER A 94 -3.69 -25.62 -7.21
CA SER A 94 -4.41 -26.87 -7.46
C SER A 94 -5.76 -26.63 -8.14
N ASP A 95 -6.32 -27.69 -8.71
CA ASP A 95 -7.70 -27.70 -9.25
C ASP A 95 -8.75 -27.91 -8.16
N GLU A 96 -8.36 -27.88 -6.89
CA GLU A 96 -9.28 -28.10 -5.77
C GLU A 96 -10.31 -26.97 -5.67
N SER A 97 -11.50 -27.36 -5.22
CA SER A 97 -12.51 -26.41 -4.77
C SER A 97 -12.14 -25.89 -3.38
N PHE A 98 -12.52 -24.65 -3.09
CA PHE A 98 -12.34 -24.04 -1.78
C PHE A 98 -13.67 -23.46 -1.29
N SER A 99 -13.83 -23.39 0.02
CA SER A 99 -14.97 -22.75 0.65
C SER A 99 -14.70 -21.26 0.78
N SER A 100 -15.73 -20.46 0.52
CA SER A 100 -15.70 -19.02 0.78
C SER A 100 -17.00 -18.65 1.45
N LYS A 101 -16.95 -18.25 2.72
CA LYS A 101 -18.15 -17.89 3.49
C LYS A 101 -18.25 -16.37 3.59
N TYR A 102 -19.28 -15.81 2.93
CA TYR A 102 -19.62 -14.40 3.03
C TYR A 102 -19.77 -13.96 4.48
N GLY A 103 -19.12 -12.86 4.85
CA GLY A 103 -19.19 -12.31 6.21
C GLY A 103 -18.34 -13.05 7.24
N ALA A 104 -17.59 -14.08 6.86
CA ALA A 104 -16.80 -14.85 7.82
C ALA A 104 -15.64 -14.04 8.42
N ASN A 105 -15.23 -14.46 9.62
CA ASN A 105 -14.10 -13.90 10.35
C ASN A 105 -14.21 -12.39 10.58
N GLY A 106 -15.43 -11.89 10.80
CA GLY A 106 -15.67 -10.47 11.09
C GLY A 106 -15.52 -9.52 9.89
N CYS A 107 -15.30 -10.04 8.67
CA CYS A 107 -15.16 -9.23 7.47
C CYS A 107 -16.51 -9.07 6.74
N PRO A 108 -17.18 -7.92 6.78
CA PRO A 108 -18.47 -7.72 6.10
C PRO A 108 -18.30 -7.58 4.58
N ASP A 109 -19.39 -7.79 3.83
CA ASP A 109 -19.41 -7.44 2.41
C ASP A 109 -19.67 -5.95 2.22
N LYS A 110 -18.60 -5.20 1.97
CA LYS A 110 -18.62 -3.75 1.75
C LYS A 110 -17.78 -3.38 0.53
N SER A 111 -18.08 -2.21 -0.05
CA SER A 111 -17.22 -1.55 -1.03
C SER A 111 -15.95 -1.00 -0.36
N ALA A 112 -15.00 -0.49 -1.14
CA ALA A 112 -13.78 0.16 -0.60
C ALA A 112 -14.14 1.28 0.39
N ASN A 113 -15.02 2.20 -0.02
CA ASN A 113 -15.51 3.30 0.82
C ASN A 113 -16.29 2.77 2.03
N GLY A 114 -17.15 1.77 1.82
CA GLY A 114 -17.94 1.17 2.89
C GLY A 114 -17.06 0.49 3.94
N MET A 115 -15.96 -0.16 3.54
CA MET A 115 -15.02 -0.78 4.47
C MET A 115 -14.25 0.28 5.26
N PHE A 116 -13.84 1.38 4.62
CA PHE A 116 -13.20 2.51 5.31
C PHE A 116 -14.13 3.12 6.38
N SER A 117 -15.39 3.43 6.02
CA SER A 117 -16.38 3.92 6.99
C SER A 117 -16.67 2.90 8.09
N TYR A 118 -16.70 1.61 7.75
CA TYR A 118 -16.91 0.54 8.72
C TYR A 118 -15.76 0.43 9.72
N ALA A 119 -14.52 0.50 9.26
CA ALA A 119 -13.35 0.48 10.14
C ALA A 119 -13.37 1.66 11.13
N LYS A 120 -13.67 2.88 10.65
CA LYS A 120 -13.88 4.05 11.51
C LYS A 120 -14.99 3.79 12.55
N SER A 121 -16.12 3.22 12.14
CA SER A 121 -17.23 2.88 13.04
C SER A 121 -16.89 1.80 14.09
N LYS A 122 -15.83 1.01 13.84
CA LYS A 122 -15.31 0.01 14.77
C LYS A 122 -14.20 0.54 15.67
N GLY A 123 -13.88 1.83 15.58
CA GLY A 123 -12.83 2.46 16.36
C GLY A 123 -11.43 2.05 15.94
N MET A 124 -11.27 1.55 14.71
CA MET A 124 -9.95 1.15 14.20
C MET A 124 -9.08 2.40 13.94
N PRO A 125 -7.76 2.32 14.18
CA PRO A 125 -6.84 3.38 13.76
C PRO A 125 -6.95 3.70 12.28
N TYR A 126 -6.91 5.00 11.96
CA TYR A 126 -6.90 5.54 10.61
C TYR A 126 -6.23 6.92 10.61
N GLY A 127 -5.76 7.39 9.47
CA GLY A 127 -5.12 8.70 9.36
C GLY A 127 -4.84 9.11 7.93
N GLY A 128 -4.31 10.32 7.75
CA GLY A 128 -3.82 10.81 6.46
C GLY A 128 -2.53 10.09 6.04
N MET A 129 -2.17 10.13 4.77
CA MET A 129 -0.97 9.44 4.26
C MET A 129 0.35 9.93 4.86
N SER A 130 0.39 11.13 5.44
CA SER A 130 1.48 11.68 6.27
C SER A 130 1.83 10.79 7.47
N THR A 131 0.81 10.25 8.12
CA THR A 131 0.92 9.51 9.39
C THR A 131 0.89 8.01 9.18
N LEU A 132 1.10 7.54 7.95
CA LEU A 132 1.10 6.11 7.64
C LEU A 132 2.16 5.39 8.49
N PRO A 133 1.76 4.44 9.36
CA PRO A 133 2.72 3.65 10.11
C PRO A 133 3.56 2.77 9.17
N ASP A 134 4.83 2.57 9.50
CA ASP A 134 5.67 1.57 8.85
C ASP A 134 5.31 0.16 9.35
N LEU A 135 4.13 -0.31 8.92
CA LEU A 135 3.59 -1.61 9.30
C LEU A 135 2.95 -2.26 8.05
N PRO A 136 3.20 -3.55 7.80
CA PRO A 136 2.53 -4.27 6.72
C PRO A 136 1.06 -4.52 7.07
N GLY A 137 0.23 -4.78 6.04
CA GLY A 137 -1.17 -5.17 6.20
C GLY A 137 -2.14 -4.01 6.48
N ILE A 138 -1.69 -2.76 6.42
CA ILE A 138 -2.53 -1.57 6.54
C ILE A 138 -3.26 -1.35 5.21
N ALA A 139 -4.55 -1.04 5.28
CA ALA A 139 -5.32 -0.67 4.09
C ALA A 139 -5.08 0.80 3.73
N LEU A 140 -4.69 1.06 2.48
CA LEU A 140 -4.51 2.39 1.89
C LEU A 140 -5.73 2.72 1.03
N TRP A 141 -6.49 3.73 1.42
CA TRP A 141 -7.75 4.12 0.82
C TRP A 141 -7.62 5.36 -0.04
N LYS A 142 -8.39 5.39 -1.12
CA LYS A 142 -8.88 6.60 -1.80
C LYS A 142 -10.29 6.31 -2.30
N ASP A 143 -11.04 7.33 -2.68
CA ASP A 143 -12.40 7.13 -3.18
C ASP A 143 -12.48 6.02 -4.26
N GLY A 144 -13.26 4.99 -3.96
CA GLY A 144 -13.50 3.82 -4.81
C GLY A 144 -12.39 2.77 -4.87
N HIS A 145 -11.27 2.93 -4.15
CA HIS A 145 -10.11 2.03 -4.28
C HIS A 145 -9.37 1.76 -2.97
N VAL A 146 -8.74 0.59 -2.88
CA VAL A 146 -7.90 0.21 -1.74
C VAL A 146 -6.66 -0.59 -2.17
N GLY A 147 -5.54 -0.34 -1.51
CA GLY A 147 -4.33 -1.17 -1.54
C GLY A 147 -3.92 -1.60 -0.13
N TYR A 148 -2.91 -2.46 -0.01
CA TYR A 148 -2.48 -3.01 1.28
C TYR A 148 -0.96 -2.94 1.43
N THR A 149 -0.46 -2.33 2.49
CA THR A 149 0.98 -2.16 2.72
C THR A 149 1.67 -3.51 2.84
N ILE A 150 2.90 -3.59 2.34
CA ILE A 150 3.77 -4.77 2.46
C ILE A 150 5.15 -4.44 3.06
N GLY A 151 5.30 -3.24 3.61
CA GLY A 151 6.57 -2.68 4.10
C GLY A 151 7.38 -1.97 3.01
N ASN A 152 8.46 -1.31 3.42
CA ASN A 152 9.43 -0.65 2.53
C ASN A 152 8.80 0.33 1.52
N GLY A 153 7.80 1.11 1.96
CA GLY A 153 7.11 2.08 1.12
C GLY A 153 6.32 1.48 -0.06
N LYS A 154 6.02 0.18 -0.03
CA LYS A 154 5.29 -0.54 -1.08
C LYS A 154 3.94 -1.05 -0.59
N CYS A 155 3.01 -1.20 -1.52
CA CYS A 155 1.73 -1.86 -1.30
C CYS A 155 1.38 -2.82 -2.44
N VAL A 156 0.49 -3.76 -2.15
CA VAL A 156 -0.20 -4.57 -3.16
C VAL A 156 -1.60 -4.01 -3.39
N GLU A 157 -2.01 -3.89 -4.64
CA GLU A 157 -3.37 -3.48 -5.01
C GLU A 157 -3.87 -4.29 -6.21
N TRP A 158 -5.13 -4.72 -6.16
CA TRP A 158 -5.87 -5.13 -7.35
C TRP A 158 -6.28 -3.86 -8.09
N ARG A 159 -5.37 -3.35 -8.91
CA ARG A 159 -5.38 -1.95 -9.38
C ARG A 159 -6.53 -1.66 -10.35
N SER A 160 -6.71 -2.53 -11.34
CA SER A 160 -7.79 -2.43 -12.34
C SER A 160 -7.70 -3.59 -13.33
N PHE A 161 -8.68 -3.71 -14.23
CA PHE A 161 -8.69 -4.69 -15.33
C PHE A 161 -7.37 -4.77 -16.12
N SER A 162 -6.73 -3.63 -16.42
CA SER A 162 -5.52 -3.61 -17.25
C SER A 162 -4.27 -4.13 -16.54
N TYR A 163 -4.25 -4.07 -15.20
CA TYR A 163 -3.06 -4.37 -14.41
C TYR A 163 -3.19 -5.65 -13.59
N GLY A 164 -4.39 -6.01 -13.12
CA GLY A 164 -4.56 -7.09 -12.15
C GLY A 164 -4.09 -6.70 -10.74
N CYS A 165 -3.67 -7.70 -9.98
CA CYS A 165 -3.00 -7.55 -8.69
C CYS A 165 -1.51 -7.25 -8.89
N VAL A 166 -1.06 -6.11 -8.40
CA VAL A 166 0.32 -5.63 -8.62
C VAL A 166 0.90 -5.02 -7.35
N THR A 167 2.23 -5.06 -7.25
CA THR A 167 2.97 -4.25 -6.28
C THR A 167 3.20 -2.85 -6.84
N THR A 168 2.96 -1.82 -6.03
CA THR A 168 3.19 -0.42 -6.36
C THR A 168 3.95 0.30 -5.26
N VAL A 169 4.65 1.37 -5.61
CA VAL A 169 5.33 2.27 -4.66
C VAL A 169 4.30 3.28 -4.15
N ILE A 170 4.10 3.35 -2.83
CA ILE A 170 3.01 4.13 -2.20
C ILE A 170 3.09 5.61 -2.59
N SER A 171 4.29 6.19 -2.62
CA SER A 171 4.50 7.61 -2.98
C SER A 171 4.15 7.94 -4.44
N GLN A 172 4.05 6.95 -5.32
CA GLN A 172 3.61 7.13 -6.71
C GLN A 172 2.10 6.92 -6.88
N ARG A 173 1.37 6.72 -5.78
CA ARG A 173 -0.07 6.49 -5.76
C ARG A 173 -0.77 7.65 -5.06
N SER A 174 -1.99 7.90 -5.49
CA SER A 174 -2.84 8.99 -4.99
C SER A 174 -3.73 8.52 -3.83
N PHE A 175 -3.20 7.73 -2.89
CA PHE A 175 -3.96 7.34 -1.71
C PHE A 175 -4.23 8.58 -0.83
N GLN A 176 -5.37 8.61 -0.17
CA GLN A 176 -5.85 9.74 0.63
C GLN A 176 -5.72 9.46 2.13
N SER A 177 -6.01 8.23 2.54
CA SER A 177 -5.99 7.83 3.95
C SER A 177 -5.51 6.41 4.11
N TRP A 178 -5.10 6.05 5.32
CA TRP A 178 -4.85 4.68 5.72
C TRP A 178 -5.79 4.26 6.85
N TYR A 179 -6.03 2.96 7.01
CA TYR A 179 -6.83 2.43 8.11
C TYR A 179 -6.50 0.96 8.41
N TYR A 180 -6.78 0.55 9.65
CA TYR A 180 -6.66 -0.84 10.09
C TYR A 180 -7.95 -1.60 9.78
N LEU A 181 -7.82 -2.82 9.26
CA LEU A 181 -8.95 -3.71 9.03
C LEU A 181 -9.42 -4.31 10.37
N PRO A 182 -10.72 -4.24 10.72
CA PRO A 182 -11.20 -4.68 12.04
C PRO A 182 -11.02 -6.17 12.37
N PHE A 183 -10.75 -6.98 11.36
CA PHE A 183 -10.58 -8.43 11.46
C PHE A 183 -9.11 -8.86 11.34
N ILE A 184 -8.18 -7.91 11.35
CA ILE A 184 -6.74 -8.16 11.36
C ILE A 184 -6.18 -7.74 12.71
N ASP A 185 -5.42 -8.64 13.33
CA ASP A 185 -4.60 -8.35 14.49
C ASP A 185 -3.31 -7.66 14.04
N TYR A 186 -3.09 -6.43 14.53
CA TYR A 186 -1.90 -5.61 14.26
C TYR A 186 -0.88 -5.65 15.42
N GLY A 187 -1.10 -6.49 16.43
CA GLY A 187 -0.26 -6.60 17.62
C GLY A 187 -0.36 -5.40 18.55
N GLU A 188 0.59 -5.25 19.48
CA GLU A 188 0.63 -4.15 20.45
C GLU A 188 0.95 -2.77 19.82
N ASN A 189 1.20 -2.71 18.51
CA ASN A 189 1.42 -1.48 17.74
C ASN A 189 0.12 -0.80 17.27
N GLN A 190 -0.98 -0.98 18.01
CA GLN A 190 -2.18 -0.15 17.83
C GLN A 190 -1.92 1.24 18.42
N THR A 191 -1.27 2.13 17.67
CA THR A 191 -1.41 3.57 17.90
C THR A 191 -2.88 3.89 17.63
N VAL A 192 -3.69 3.89 18.68
CA VAL A 192 -5.11 4.21 18.62
C VAL A 192 -5.23 5.66 18.15
N VAL A 193 -5.57 5.88 16.88
CA VAL A 193 -5.96 7.21 16.39
C VAL A 193 -7.40 7.46 16.83
N ARG A 194 -7.54 7.80 18.11
CA ARG A 194 -8.78 8.28 18.72
C ARG A 194 -8.73 9.81 18.74
N ASP A 195 -9.90 10.45 18.73
CA ASP A 195 -9.98 11.89 18.94
C ASP A 195 -9.48 12.22 20.34
N LEU A 196 -8.50 13.12 20.41
CA LEU A 196 -7.89 13.51 21.67
C LEU A 196 -8.55 14.78 22.21
N LYS A 197 -8.77 14.81 23.52
CA LYS A 197 -9.34 15.95 24.24
C LYS A 197 -8.77 15.98 25.65
N ARG A 198 -8.95 17.11 26.33
CA ARG A 198 -8.46 17.30 27.70
C ARG A 198 -8.86 16.15 28.62
N GLY A 199 -7.88 15.68 29.40
CA GLY A 199 -8.00 14.57 30.35
C GLY A 199 -7.63 13.20 29.78
N MET A 200 -7.30 13.11 28.49
CA MET A 200 -6.74 11.90 27.89
C MET A 200 -5.24 11.83 28.10
N THR A 201 -4.72 10.62 28.25
CA THR A 201 -3.28 10.36 28.34
C THR A 201 -2.88 9.28 27.35
N GLY A 202 -1.60 9.21 26.95
CA GLY A 202 -1.08 8.15 26.10
C GLY A 202 -0.04 8.60 25.06
N LYS A 203 0.53 7.63 24.34
CA LYS A 203 1.55 7.88 23.30
C LYS A 203 1.00 8.72 22.14
N ASP A 204 -0.28 8.60 21.83
CA ASP A 204 -0.99 9.41 20.84
C ASP A 204 -1.08 10.89 21.25
N VAL A 205 -1.27 11.16 22.55
CA VAL A 205 -1.19 12.51 23.12
C VAL A 205 0.23 13.05 23.02
N THR A 206 1.24 12.25 23.36
CA THR A 206 2.65 12.64 23.24
C THR A 206 2.99 13.05 21.81
N GLU A 207 2.53 12.29 20.82
CA GLU A 207 2.83 12.57 19.41
C GLU A 207 2.16 13.87 18.93
N MET A 208 0.89 14.06 19.26
CA MET A 208 0.18 15.32 18.95
C MET A 208 0.84 16.53 19.62
N GLN A 209 1.29 16.40 20.87
CA GLN A 209 2.03 17.46 21.57
C GLN A 209 3.35 17.80 20.86
N LYS A 210 4.10 16.80 20.39
CA LYS A 210 5.32 17.04 19.59
C LYS A 210 5.02 17.77 18.28
N GLN A 211 3.96 17.36 17.58
CA GLN A 211 3.55 18.02 16.34
C GLN A 211 3.14 19.48 16.58
N LEU A 212 2.41 19.78 17.67
CA LEU A 212 2.08 21.15 18.06
C LEU A 212 3.34 21.98 18.35
N ILE A 213 4.28 21.43 19.14
CA ILE A 213 5.54 22.11 19.44
C ILE A 213 6.32 22.39 18.16
N SER A 214 6.40 21.42 17.25
CA SER A 214 7.07 21.58 15.96
C SER A 214 6.43 22.70 15.15
N ALA A 215 5.10 22.73 15.06
CA ALA A 215 4.35 23.76 14.35
C ALA A 215 4.37 25.15 15.03
N GLY A 216 5.22 25.37 16.04
CA GLY A 216 5.39 26.65 16.73
C GLY A 216 4.44 26.88 17.90
N TYR A 217 3.61 25.91 18.27
CA TYR A 217 2.68 26.01 19.40
C TYR A 217 3.33 25.43 20.66
N ALA A 218 4.05 26.29 21.37
CA ALA A 218 4.85 25.90 22.53
C ALA A 218 4.00 25.33 23.68
N LEU A 219 4.55 24.29 24.32
CA LEU A 219 4.07 23.70 25.58
C LEU A 219 5.16 23.87 26.66
N PRO A 220 5.41 25.11 27.14
CA PRO A 220 6.57 25.42 27.96
C PRO A 220 6.61 24.75 29.34
N LYS A 221 5.45 24.40 29.91
CA LYS A 221 5.38 23.87 31.28
C LYS A 221 5.61 22.36 31.33
N TYR A 222 4.97 21.61 30.45
CA TYR A 222 5.00 20.15 30.48
C TYR A 222 5.62 19.50 29.23
N GLY A 223 5.72 20.23 28.12
CA GLY A 223 6.22 19.69 26.87
C GLY A 223 5.33 18.58 26.32
N ALA A 224 5.94 17.62 25.63
CA ALA A 224 5.27 16.41 25.13
C ALA A 224 5.35 15.28 26.18
N ASP A 225 4.58 15.39 27.25
CA ASP A 225 4.55 14.46 28.38
C ASP A 225 3.56 13.29 28.21
N GLY A 226 2.67 13.36 27.21
CA GLY A 226 1.62 12.38 27.01
C GLY A 226 0.36 12.62 27.83
N ASP A 227 0.25 13.73 28.57
CA ASP A 227 -0.93 14.13 29.33
C ASP A 227 -1.63 15.32 28.66
N PHE A 228 -2.86 15.13 28.22
CA PHE A 228 -3.64 16.19 27.57
C PHE A 228 -4.22 17.10 28.65
N GLY A 229 -3.37 17.97 29.20
CA GLY A 229 -3.72 18.98 30.17
C GLY A 229 -4.33 20.25 29.56
N LYS A 230 -4.58 21.25 30.42
CA LYS A 230 -5.08 22.56 29.99
C LYS A 230 -4.12 23.25 29.00
N GLU A 231 -2.80 23.12 29.22
CA GLU A 231 -1.78 23.71 28.35
C GLU A 231 -1.89 23.18 26.91
N THR A 232 -1.99 21.85 26.75
CA THR A 232 -2.19 21.22 25.45
C THR A 232 -3.52 21.62 24.80
N GLU A 233 -4.59 21.74 25.58
CA GLU A 233 -5.89 22.23 25.07
C GLU A 233 -5.81 23.66 24.54
N ASP A 234 -5.17 24.56 25.27
CA ASP A 234 -5.01 25.96 24.88
C ASP A 234 -4.15 26.07 23.61
N ALA A 235 -3.02 25.34 23.55
CA ALA A 235 -2.16 25.30 22.37
C ALA A 235 -2.89 24.76 21.13
N LEU A 236 -3.67 23.68 21.30
CA LEU A 236 -4.45 23.10 20.22
C LEU A 236 -5.56 24.04 19.72
N LYS A 237 -6.23 24.76 20.62
CA LYS A 237 -7.23 25.75 20.24
C LYS A 237 -6.63 26.91 19.45
N ASN A 238 -5.44 27.38 19.83
CA ASN A 238 -4.72 28.40 19.09
C ASN A 238 -4.37 27.90 17.69
N PHE A 239 -3.80 26.70 17.59
CA PHE A 239 -3.53 26.04 16.31
C PHE A 239 -4.77 25.97 15.42
N GLN A 240 -5.90 25.50 15.97
CA GLN A 240 -7.16 25.40 15.24
C GLN A 240 -7.64 26.77 14.74
N ALA A 241 -7.57 27.80 15.59
CA ALA A 241 -8.00 29.14 15.23
C ALA A 241 -7.16 29.73 14.09
N ASP A 242 -5.84 29.60 14.18
CA ASP A 242 -4.90 30.12 13.19
C ASP A 242 -5.04 29.44 11.83
N ASN A 243 -5.49 28.18 11.83
CA ASN A 243 -5.70 27.38 10.62
C ASN A 243 -7.15 27.39 10.09
N GLY A 244 -8.00 28.28 10.60
CA GLY A 244 -9.39 28.39 10.15
C GLY A 244 -10.26 27.18 10.49
N LEU A 245 -9.84 26.37 11.45
CA LEU A 245 -10.59 25.24 11.97
C LEU A 245 -11.50 25.66 13.13
N LYS A 246 -12.44 24.78 13.48
CA LYS A 246 -13.23 24.95 14.70
C LYS A 246 -12.31 24.80 15.92
N SER A 247 -12.13 25.89 16.67
CA SER A 247 -11.30 25.95 17.89
C SER A 247 -12.00 25.33 19.11
N ASP A 248 -12.33 24.04 19.03
CA ASP A 248 -13.00 23.29 20.09
C ASP A 248 -12.06 22.52 21.03
N GLY A 249 -10.75 22.56 20.77
CA GLY A 249 -9.73 21.87 21.58
C GLY A 249 -9.80 20.35 21.45
N VAL A 250 -10.44 19.84 20.40
CA VAL A 250 -10.47 18.42 20.07
C VAL A 250 -9.52 18.15 18.91
N PHE A 251 -8.57 17.24 19.12
CA PHE A 251 -7.70 16.74 18.07
C PHE A 251 -8.47 15.69 17.27
N GLY A 252 -9.41 16.16 16.46
CA GLY A 252 -10.22 15.38 15.53
C GLY A 252 -9.59 15.27 14.15
N GLU A 253 -10.31 14.69 13.19
CA GLU A 253 -9.84 14.40 11.83
C GLU A 253 -9.31 15.67 11.11
N ALA A 254 -10.10 16.75 11.08
CA ALA A 254 -9.70 18.00 10.44
C ALA A 254 -8.46 18.65 11.10
N THR A 255 -8.36 18.58 12.44
CA THR A 255 -7.22 19.12 13.18
C THR A 255 -5.94 18.30 12.91
N ARG A 256 -6.06 16.97 12.86
CA ARG A 256 -4.96 16.06 12.48
C ARG A 256 -4.45 16.37 11.08
N GLU A 257 -5.35 16.48 10.10
CA GLU A 257 -4.97 16.76 8.71
C GLU A 257 -4.24 18.08 8.56
N ALA A 258 -4.69 19.14 9.24
CA ALA A 258 -4.03 20.44 9.20
C ALA A 258 -2.64 20.42 9.86
N LEU A 259 -2.52 19.74 11.00
CA LEU A 259 -1.26 19.71 11.76
C LEU A 259 -0.20 18.88 11.00
N ASP A 260 -0.61 17.78 10.39
CA ASP A 260 0.23 16.97 9.49
C ASP A 260 0.70 17.72 8.23
N ALA A 261 -0.11 18.65 7.70
CA ALA A 261 0.25 19.43 6.53
C ALA A 261 1.33 20.48 6.84
N LEU A 262 1.30 21.05 8.05
CA LEU A 262 2.23 22.10 8.48
C LEU A 262 3.62 21.54 8.83
N THR A 263 3.69 20.42 9.53
CA THR A 263 4.97 19.77 9.87
C THR A 263 5.74 19.32 8.61
N LYS A 264 5.03 18.89 7.56
CA LYS A 264 5.63 18.63 6.23
C LYS A 264 6.27 19.87 5.59
N SER A 265 5.66 21.04 5.76
CA SER A 265 6.16 22.29 5.15
C SER A 265 7.42 22.82 5.83
N GLU A 266 7.72 22.38 7.06
CA GLU A 266 8.90 22.78 7.82
C GLU A 266 10.07 21.81 7.61
N GLU A 267 9.81 20.50 7.48
CA GLU A 267 10.82 19.51 7.06
C GLU A 267 11.35 19.76 5.63
N GLU A 268 10.55 20.40 4.77
CA GLU A 268 10.97 20.86 3.44
C GLU A 268 11.76 22.18 3.46
N LYS A 269 11.66 22.99 4.53
CA LYS A 269 12.38 24.28 4.68
C LYS A 269 13.76 24.13 5.33
N GLU A 270 14.01 23.08 6.11
CA GLU A 270 15.31 22.82 6.74
C GLU A 270 16.28 21.98 5.89
N LYS A 271 15.85 21.44 4.75
CA LYS A 271 16.78 20.88 3.76
C LYS A 271 17.39 22.02 2.94
N PRO A 272 18.73 22.10 2.78
CA PRO A 272 19.33 23.10 1.90
C PRO A 272 18.70 22.98 0.51
N PRO A 273 18.52 24.09 -0.23
CA PRO A 273 17.82 24.07 -1.50
C PRO A 273 18.57 23.14 -2.46
N VAL A 274 17.99 21.98 -2.75
CA VAL A 274 18.48 21.12 -3.82
C VAL A 274 18.12 21.84 -5.11
N GLN A 275 19.08 22.59 -5.64
CA GLN A 275 19.07 22.97 -7.03
C GLN A 275 19.01 21.69 -7.86
N GLU A 276 17.87 21.47 -8.51
CA GLU A 276 17.76 20.59 -9.66
C GLU A 276 18.83 21.01 -10.67
N THR A 277 19.91 20.24 -10.75
CA THR A 277 20.81 20.23 -11.89
C THR A 277 20.97 18.79 -12.33
N GLU A 278 20.64 18.57 -13.60
CA GLU A 278 20.79 17.34 -14.33
C GLU A 278 22.24 16.88 -14.32
N ASP A 279 22.49 15.65 -13.85
CA ASP A 279 23.51 14.76 -14.40
C ASP A 279 23.00 13.32 -14.19
N GLN A 280 22.21 12.85 -15.16
CA GLN A 280 21.67 11.49 -15.14
C GLN A 280 22.78 10.51 -15.54
N LYS A 281 23.45 9.92 -14.54
CA LYS A 281 24.35 8.78 -14.73
C LYS A 281 23.70 7.71 -15.61
N LYS A 282 24.49 7.08 -16.49
CA LYS A 282 24.00 6.07 -17.43
C LYS A 282 24.75 4.76 -17.29
N ILE A 283 24.05 3.67 -17.57
CA ILE A 283 24.67 2.36 -17.76
C ILE A 283 24.83 2.12 -19.25
N ILE A 284 26.06 1.89 -19.72
CA ILE A 284 26.35 1.46 -21.09
C ILE A 284 26.65 -0.04 -21.13
N ILE A 285 26.07 -0.73 -22.11
CA ILE A 285 26.30 -2.16 -22.33
C ILE A 285 27.62 -2.39 -23.05
N ARG A 286 28.46 -3.26 -22.50
CA ARG A 286 29.74 -3.68 -23.09
C ARG A 286 29.76 -5.20 -23.24
N SER A 287 29.67 -5.67 -24.48
CA SER A 287 29.72 -7.11 -24.80
C SER A 287 30.61 -7.36 -26.02
N ASN A 288 31.54 -8.31 -25.89
CA ASN A 288 32.44 -8.74 -26.97
C ASN A 288 31.78 -9.74 -27.95
N GLY A 289 30.47 -10.03 -27.77
CA GLY A 289 29.68 -10.86 -28.68
C GLY A 289 28.31 -11.22 -28.09
N GLY A 290 27.25 -11.04 -28.87
CA GLY A 290 25.87 -11.36 -28.47
C GLY A 290 25.17 -10.28 -27.63
N ASN A 291 23.87 -10.45 -27.41
CA ASN A 291 23.05 -9.52 -26.62
C ASN A 291 23.16 -9.84 -25.12
N VAL A 292 23.13 -8.81 -24.28
CA VAL A 292 23.15 -8.93 -22.81
C VAL A 292 21.72 -9.01 -22.28
N ASN A 293 21.44 -9.94 -21.37
CA ASN A 293 20.10 -10.14 -20.85
C ASN A 293 19.72 -9.08 -19.81
N LEU A 294 18.52 -8.52 -19.94
CA LEU A 294 17.88 -7.68 -18.93
C LEU A 294 16.87 -8.51 -18.16
N ARG A 295 16.97 -8.48 -16.82
CA ARG A 295 16.21 -9.35 -15.93
C ARG A 295 15.39 -8.58 -14.91
N LEU A 296 14.40 -9.24 -14.30
CA LEU A 296 13.57 -8.66 -13.25
C LEU A 296 14.22 -8.66 -11.85
N GLY A 297 15.42 -9.24 -11.72
CA GLY A 297 16.21 -9.22 -10.50
C GLY A 297 17.70 -9.35 -10.78
N ASN A 298 18.51 -9.10 -9.76
CA ASN A 298 19.95 -8.92 -9.82
C ASN A 298 20.74 -10.24 -9.85
N GLY A 299 20.37 -11.16 -10.73
CA GLY A 299 20.98 -12.48 -10.82
C GLY A 299 20.49 -13.28 -12.03
N THR A 300 21.22 -14.32 -12.40
CA THR A 300 20.90 -15.15 -13.58
C THR A 300 19.67 -16.03 -13.41
N GLU A 301 19.27 -16.28 -12.17
CA GLU A 301 18.09 -17.01 -11.74
C GLU A 301 16.78 -16.25 -11.99
N TYR A 302 16.85 -14.92 -12.10
CA TYR A 302 15.67 -14.08 -12.35
C TYR A 302 15.27 -14.09 -13.82
N GLU A 303 13.96 -13.97 -14.08
CA GLU A 303 13.40 -14.00 -15.44
C GLU A 303 14.08 -12.98 -16.37
N LYS A 304 14.51 -13.46 -17.54
CA LYS A 304 14.92 -12.61 -18.66
C LYS A 304 13.68 -12.04 -19.33
N VAL A 305 13.58 -10.73 -19.37
CA VAL A 305 12.44 -10.03 -19.98
C VAL A 305 12.82 -9.21 -21.21
N ALA A 306 14.11 -8.90 -21.39
CA ALA A 306 14.61 -8.24 -22.58
C ALA A 306 16.10 -8.59 -22.82
N SER A 307 16.66 -8.07 -23.90
CA SER A 307 18.09 -8.12 -24.16
C SER A 307 18.58 -6.83 -24.80
N ALA A 308 19.74 -6.36 -24.39
CA ALA A 308 20.37 -5.14 -24.87
C ALA A 308 21.59 -5.45 -25.75
N LYS A 309 21.87 -4.58 -26.72
CA LYS A 309 23.03 -4.71 -27.61
C LYS A 309 24.25 -3.99 -27.04
N ASN A 310 25.44 -4.37 -27.50
CA ASN A 310 26.66 -3.63 -27.20
C ASN A 310 26.52 -2.15 -27.59
N GLY A 311 26.87 -1.24 -26.69
CA GLY A 311 26.75 0.22 -26.85
C GLY A 311 25.38 0.80 -26.49
N GLU A 312 24.37 -0.01 -26.19
CA GLU A 312 23.07 0.48 -25.72
C GLU A 312 23.19 1.10 -24.32
N THR A 313 22.44 2.18 -24.06
CA THR A 313 22.51 2.93 -22.81
C THR A 313 21.18 2.98 -22.08
N PHE A 314 21.21 2.91 -20.76
CA PHE A 314 20.03 3.02 -19.91
C PHE A 314 20.27 4.02 -18.77
N SER A 315 19.20 4.67 -18.29
CA SER A 315 19.29 5.52 -17.09
C SER A 315 19.66 4.65 -15.88
N TYR A 316 20.70 5.05 -15.16
CA TYR A 316 21.15 4.39 -13.94
C TYR A 316 20.13 4.60 -12.81
N ILE A 317 19.94 3.57 -11.99
CA ILE A 317 19.13 3.65 -10.76
C ILE A 317 19.98 3.31 -9.53
N ALA A 318 20.66 2.16 -9.54
CA ALA A 318 21.47 1.67 -8.43
C ALA A 318 22.41 0.54 -8.89
N THR A 319 23.44 0.23 -8.10
CA THR A 319 24.24 -1.00 -8.25
C THR A 319 24.04 -1.86 -7.00
N ALA A 320 23.69 -3.13 -7.18
CA ALA A 320 23.60 -4.08 -6.07
C ALA A 320 24.99 -4.51 -5.60
N GLU A 321 25.10 -4.98 -4.35
CA GLU A 321 26.35 -5.46 -3.75
C GLU A 321 27.03 -6.56 -4.58
N ASN A 322 26.24 -7.36 -5.31
CA ASN A 322 26.74 -8.41 -6.21
C ASN A 322 27.15 -7.90 -7.61
N GLY A 323 27.25 -6.58 -7.79
CA GLY A 323 27.74 -5.94 -9.00
C GLY A 323 26.72 -5.80 -10.13
N TRP A 324 25.46 -6.19 -9.96
CA TRP A 324 24.43 -5.96 -10.98
C TRP A 324 23.91 -4.52 -10.94
N ASN A 325 23.70 -3.94 -12.12
CA ASN A 325 23.21 -2.58 -12.27
C ASN A 325 21.70 -2.57 -12.52
N ALA A 326 20.97 -1.83 -11.70
CA ALA A 326 19.57 -1.50 -11.89
C ALA A 326 19.45 -0.35 -12.89
N VAL A 327 18.62 -0.55 -13.91
CA VAL A 327 18.39 0.40 -14.99
C VAL A 327 16.91 0.64 -15.22
N LYS A 328 16.56 1.84 -15.68
CA LYS A 328 15.18 2.21 -16.00
C LYS A 328 14.71 1.52 -17.28
N GLY A 329 13.80 0.55 -17.17
CA GLY A 329 13.04 0.01 -18.30
C GLY A 329 11.72 0.75 -18.50
N GLU A 330 11.06 0.53 -19.65
CA GLU A 330 9.80 1.21 -19.99
C GLU A 330 8.64 0.90 -19.01
N LYS A 331 8.65 -0.31 -18.41
CA LYS A 331 7.54 -0.82 -17.59
C LYS A 331 7.97 -1.30 -16.20
N ALA A 332 9.27 -1.41 -15.96
CA ALA A 332 9.84 -1.91 -14.71
C ALA A 332 11.30 -1.48 -14.59
N VAL A 333 11.84 -1.54 -13.38
CA VAL A 333 13.30 -1.56 -13.18
C VAL A 333 13.82 -2.90 -13.68
N LEU A 334 14.83 -2.85 -14.52
CA LEU A 334 15.50 -4.02 -15.05
C LEU A 334 16.91 -4.11 -14.46
N TRP A 335 17.46 -5.30 -14.45
CA TRP A 335 18.80 -5.57 -13.94
C TRP A 335 19.67 -6.12 -15.05
N VAL A 336 20.89 -5.60 -15.12
CA VAL A 336 21.93 -6.05 -16.04
C VAL A 336 23.20 -6.39 -15.27
N SER A 337 23.89 -7.45 -15.68
CA SER A 337 25.13 -7.87 -15.04
C SER A 337 26.21 -6.79 -15.19
N GLY A 338 26.88 -6.43 -14.10
CA GLY A 338 28.03 -5.52 -14.12
C GLY A 338 29.22 -6.04 -14.92
N GLU A 339 29.28 -7.34 -15.20
CA GLU A 339 30.31 -7.90 -16.09
C GLU A 339 30.19 -7.39 -17.53
N TYR A 340 28.98 -7.00 -17.94
CA TYR A 340 28.67 -6.56 -19.31
C TYR A 340 28.10 -5.13 -19.34
N SER A 341 28.27 -4.37 -18.26
CA SER A 341 27.71 -3.02 -18.16
C SER A 341 28.57 -2.10 -17.30
N ILE A 342 28.75 -0.85 -17.74
CA ILE A 342 29.61 0.14 -17.08
C ILE A 342 28.77 1.37 -16.72
N LEU A 343 28.97 1.89 -15.52
CA LEU A 343 28.44 3.19 -15.10
C LEU A 343 29.30 4.30 -15.71
N GLU A 344 28.70 5.10 -16.57
CA GLU A 344 29.24 6.37 -17.04
C GLU A 344 28.64 7.49 -16.17
N GLU A 345 29.54 8.29 -15.58
CA GLU A 345 29.19 9.43 -14.72
C GLU A 345 28.67 10.63 -15.51
#